data_AF-A0A9X2HTP8-F1
#
_entry.id   AF-A0A9X2HTP8-F1
#
_cell.length_a   1.000
_cell.length_b   1.000
_cell.length_c   1.000
_cell.angle_alpha   90.00
_cell.angle_beta   90.00
_cell.angle_gamma   90.00
#
_symmetry.space_group_name_H-M   'P 1'
#
loop_
_entity.id
_entity.type
_entity.pdbx_description
1 polymer ?
#
loop_
_entity_poly.entity_id
_entity_poly.type
_entity_poly.pdbx_seq_one_letter_code
_entity_poly.pdbx_strand_id
1 'polypeptide(L)'
;MSTQPYKVFISDLHGQGDVFDSLEKQRFGVVETLLIDYLNEYPQAPREALRHYLLGESLARSGSFDHFQNLIAMMEILLKFKQDRRFWPVGVETFSSCSWFLNVLDEFAITGVLDDQRREAIALLDDQDREQLCRYIAKAVLALVSYRLHVVGDIFDRGPDAAHILDRLEQLPRVNVQWGNHDVLWMGAASGSLECIATVIRLCLKYGHTETLTQDYDISLDKLADFASKAYGCDSCANFSTPLSDSTGRPWSAMHKAIAIIQFKLEEQIIERNTNFAMEARAMLRKVDYARGVVALDNAEVSLTDTAFPTVNPNSTSSLTDEEWRIVEDLKLQFVQSERLHQHINFLFANGSLLGADEQYTMYHGCLPVTEDLQLAAFRVNDRALEGRALFDAFELQLRKAYSRRKSTSCQYLSDIAWYLWCGPQSPLFGRQKMTTFERYFVADKKYHREGNNPYFSARNSLSFVGKVARELRGDGNSILVNGHVPVKLKDGESPRYADGRLICIDGGFSKAYRSKTGAAGMVLVANECRNYLFSIQQDNSGFRFHAI
;
A
#
# COMPACT_ATOMS: atom_id res chain seq x y z
N MET A 1 -30.12 -0.11 11.77
CA MET A 1 -29.02 0.36 10.91
C MET A 1 -28.98 -0.59 9.73
N SER A 2 -28.89 -0.03 8.52
CA SER A 2 -28.83 -0.79 7.27
C SER A 2 -27.76 -1.87 7.31
N THR A 3 -28.05 -2.99 6.65
CA THR A 3 -27.22 -4.18 6.50
C THR A 3 -26.02 -3.96 5.56
N GLN A 4 -25.60 -2.71 5.33
CA GLN A 4 -24.47 -2.42 4.47
C GLN A 4 -23.14 -2.69 5.19
N PRO A 5 -22.19 -3.35 4.52
CA PRO A 5 -20.87 -3.58 5.09
C PRO A 5 -20.15 -2.24 5.31
N TYR A 6 -19.31 -2.20 6.35
CA TYR A 6 -18.36 -1.11 6.54
C TYR A 6 -17.45 -1.00 5.32
N LYS A 7 -16.97 0.21 5.01
CA LYS A 7 -15.94 0.46 4.01
C LYS A 7 -14.65 0.76 4.74
N VAL A 8 -13.62 -0.03 4.48
CA VAL A 8 -12.30 0.11 5.10
C VAL A 8 -11.32 0.53 4.02
N PHE A 9 -10.51 1.54 4.29
CA PHE A 9 -9.48 2.01 3.39
C PHE A 9 -8.12 2.02 4.09
N ILE A 10 -7.14 1.36 3.47
CA ILE A 10 -5.73 1.31 3.89
C ILE A 10 -4.83 1.62 2.69
N SER A 11 -3.58 2.03 2.91
CA SER A 11 -2.66 2.43 1.83
C SER A 11 -1.20 2.23 2.22
N ASP A 12 -0.31 2.14 1.24
CA ASP A 12 1.14 2.20 1.37
C ASP A 12 1.73 1.10 2.27
N LEU A 13 1.20 -0.13 2.17
CA LEU A 13 1.54 -1.27 3.03
C LEU A 13 3.03 -1.64 3.00
N HIS A 14 3.68 -1.51 1.84
CA HIS A 14 5.13 -1.64 1.69
C HIS A 14 5.74 -2.85 2.41
N GLY A 15 5.17 -4.03 2.17
CA GLY A 15 5.64 -5.31 2.72
C GLY A 15 5.73 -5.36 4.25
N GLN A 16 4.96 -4.54 4.98
CA GLN A 16 4.91 -4.55 6.46
C GLN A 16 3.88 -5.57 6.96
N GLY A 17 4.22 -6.85 6.88
CA GLY A 17 3.32 -7.96 7.24
C GLY A 17 2.90 -7.92 8.71
N ASP A 18 3.82 -7.58 9.61
CA ASP A 18 3.56 -7.44 11.05
C ASP A 18 2.43 -6.45 11.38
N VAL A 19 2.41 -5.30 10.70
CA VAL A 19 1.33 -4.31 10.82
C VAL A 19 0.05 -4.86 10.22
N PHE A 20 0.12 -5.39 8.99
CA PHE A 20 -1.04 -5.89 8.26
C PHE A 20 -1.79 -6.98 9.03
N ASP A 21 -1.09 -7.98 9.56
CA ASP A 21 -1.66 -9.06 10.37
C ASP A 21 -2.36 -8.52 11.62
N SER A 22 -1.78 -7.49 12.25
CA SER A 22 -2.39 -6.83 13.39
C SER A 22 -3.68 -6.10 13.04
N LEU A 23 -3.73 -5.45 11.87
CA LEU A 23 -4.95 -4.83 11.36
C LEU A 23 -6.00 -5.88 11.04
N GLU A 24 -5.63 -6.97 10.35
CA GLU A 24 -6.55 -8.05 9.99
C GLU A 24 -7.19 -8.66 11.26
N LYS A 25 -6.37 -8.93 12.28
CA LYS A 25 -6.84 -9.44 13.60
C LYS A 25 -7.85 -8.52 14.25
N GLN A 26 -7.65 -7.20 14.13
CA GLN A 26 -8.54 -6.17 14.68
C GLN A 26 -9.66 -5.75 13.70
N ARG A 27 -9.89 -6.53 12.65
CA ARG A 27 -10.88 -6.24 11.58
C ARG A 27 -10.72 -4.84 11.01
N PHE A 28 -9.47 -4.41 10.83
CA PHE A 28 -9.08 -3.12 10.29
C PHE A 28 -9.79 -1.93 10.96
N GLY A 29 -9.96 -1.97 12.29
CA GLY A 29 -10.57 -0.89 13.05
C GLY A 29 -12.11 -0.86 13.02
N VAL A 30 -12.77 -1.83 12.38
CA VAL A 30 -14.24 -1.93 12.38
C VAL A 30 -14.77 -2.22 13.78
N VAL A 31 -14.10 -3.08 14.54
CA VAL A 31 -14.46 -3.35 15.95
C VAL A 31 -14.30 -2.08 16.79
N GLU A 32 -13.24 -1.30 16.59
CA GLU A 32 -13.05 -0.02 17.29
C GLU A 32 -14.15 0.98 16.95
N THR A 33 -14.57 1.04 15.69
CA THR A 33 -15.68 1.89 15.25
C THR A 33 -16.98 1.50 15.95
N LEU A 34 -17.29 0.19 16.00
CA LEU A 34 -18.46 -0.34 16.70
C LEU A 34 -18.45 0.03 18.19
N LEU A 35 -17.28 -0.09 18.84
CA LEU A 35 -17.10 0.27 20.24
C LEU A 35 -17.23 1.77 20.49
N ILE A 36 -16.68 2.62 19.62
CA ILE A 36 -16.84 4.08 19.71
C ILE A 36 -18.31 4.47 19.61
N ASP A 37 -19.04 3.91 18.65
CA ASP A 37 -20.47 4.21 18.48
C ASP A 37 -21.30 3.74 19.67
N TYR A 38 -20.99 2.57 20.21
CA TYR A 38 -21.63 2.08 21.42
C TYR A 38 -21.31 2.93 22.66
N LEU A 39 -20.05 3.28 22.89
CA LEU A 39 -19.64 4.10 24.04
C LEU A 39 -20.15 5.54 23.97
N ASN A 40 -20.39 6.09 22.78
CA ASN A 40 -21.04 7.40 22.63
C ASN A 40 -22.49 7.39 23.14
N GLU A 41 -23.18 6.26 23.02
CA GLU A 41 -24.55 6.05 23.50
C GLU A 41 -24.56 5.63 24.98
N TYR A 42 -23.56 4.85 25.40
CA TYR A 42 -23.40 4.31 26.75
C TYR A 42 -22.02 4.63 27.35
N PRO A 43 -21.77 5.87 27.81
CA PRO A 43 -20.43 6.31 28.25
C PRO A 43 -19.85 5.56 29.46
N GLN A 44 -20.70 4.88 30.23
CA GLN A 44 -20.31 4.11 31.42
C GLN A 44 -19.98 2.65 31.10
N ALA A 45 -20.12 2.21 29.85
CA ALA A 45 -19.89 0.82 29.49
C ALA A 45 -18.40 0.43 29.61
N PRO A 46 -18.09 -0.83 29.95
CA PRO A 46 -16.75 -1.26 30.32
C PRO A 46 -15.83 -1.47 29.10
N ARG A 47 -15.30 -0.37 28.54
CA ARG A 47 -14.47 -0.35 27.30
C ARG A 47 -13.39 -1.45 27.27
N GLU A 48 -12.57 -1.56 28.31
CA GLU A 48 -11.47 -2.53 28.34
C GLU A 48 -11.95 -3.98 28.37
N ALA A 49 -13.08 -4.26 29.03
CA ALA A 49 -13.67 -5.60 29.03
C ALA A 49 -14.25 -5.95 27.65
N LEU A 50 -14.93 -5.00 27.00
CA LEU A 50 -15.46 -5.20 25.65
C LEU A 50 -14.34 -5.46 24.64
N ARG A 51 -13.23 -4.72 24.72
CA ARG A 51 -12.02 -4.95 23.92
C ARG A 51 -11.41 -6.32 24.21
N HIS A 52 -11.33 -6.73 25.48
CA HIS A 52 -10.86 -8.07 25.84
C HIS A 52 -11.65 -9.15 25.12
N TYR A 53 -12.99 -9.11 25.16
CA TYR A 53 -13.81 -10.14 24.53
C TYR A 53 -13.79 -10.10 23.00
N LEU A 54 -13.83 -8.91 22.39
CA LEU A 54 -13.93 -8.77 20.93
C LEU A 54 -12.58 -8.86 20.20
N LEU A 55 -11.48 -8.47 20.85
CA LEU A 55 -10.14 -8.41 20.23
C LEU A 55 -9.14 -9.41 20.85
N GLY A 56 -9.50 -10.06 21.95
CA GLY A 56 -8.62 -10.98 22.67
C GLY A 56 -7.45 -10.28 23.37
N GLU A 57 -7.61 -9.00 23.75
CA GLU A 57 -6.59 -8.23 24.48
C GLU A 57 -6.54 -8.61 25.97
N SER A 58 -5.38 -8.50 26.62
CA SER A 58 -5.27 -8.80 28.05
C SER A 58 -5.95 -7.74 28.92
N LEU A 59 -6.82 -8.17 29.85
CA LEU A 59 -7.39 -7.31 30.88
C LEU A 59 -6.35 -6.98 31.96
N ALA A 60 -6.24 -5.71 32.35
CA ALA A 60 -5.45 -5.33 33.52
C ALA A 60 -6.14 -5.83 34.81
N ARG A 61 -5.35 -6.39 35.76
CA ARG A 61 -5.84 -7.02 37.00
C ARG A 61 -6.71 -6.14 37.91
N SER A 62 -6.76 -4.82 37.69
CA SER A 62 -7.52 -3.86 38.51
C SER A 62 -8.89 -3.48 37.92
N GLY A 63 -9.25 -3.96 36.74
CA GLY A 63 -10.59 -3.78 36.17
C GLY A 63 -11.56 -4.73 36.84
N SER A 64 -12.41 -4.21 37.74
CA SER A 64 -13.48 -4.97 38.39
C SER A 64 -14.27 -5.77 37.35
N PHE A 65 -14.24 -7.09 37.44
CA PHE A 65 -15.10 -7.97 36.67
C PHE A 65 -16.54 -7.86 37.17
N ASP A 66 -17.23 -6.80 36.79
CA ASP A 66 -18.70 -6.87 36.79
C ASP A 66 -19.12 -7.67 35.54
N HIS A 67 -18.95 -9.00 35.64
CA HIS A 67 -19.29 -9.93 34.56
C HIS A 67 -20.73 -9.78 34.10
N PHE A 68 -21.63 -9.35 34.99
CA PHE A 68 -23.01 -9.07 34.66
C PHE A 68 -23.11 -7.84 33.74
N GLN A 69 -22.48 -6.71 34.10
CA GLN A 69 -22.46 -5.51 33.25
C GLN A 69 -21.79 -5.76 31.90
N ASN A 70 -20.68 -6.52 31.89
CA ASN A 70 -20.00 -6.91 30.66
C ASN A 70 -20.93 -7.68 29.72
N LEU A 71 -21.68 -8.65 30.27
CA LEU A 71 -22.60 -9.48 29.50
C LEU A 71 -23.74 -8.66 28.91
N ILE A 72 -24.35 -7.76 29.70
CA ILE A 72 -25.39 -6.84 29.21
C ILE A 72 -24.86 -5.98 28.07
N ALA A 73 -23.68 -5.36 28.24
CA ALA A 73 -23.09 -4.53 27.21
C ALA A 73 -22.80 -5.32 25.91
N MET A 74 -22.30 -6.55 26.04
CA MET A 74 -22.09 -7.44 24.88
C MET A 74 -23.40 -7.82 24.19
N MET A 75 -24.47 -8.09 24.95
CA MET A 75 -25.81 -8.35 24.39
C MET A 75 -26.32 -7.13 23.60
N GLU A 76 -26.21 -5.93 24.15
CA GLU A 76 -26.61 -4.69 23.46
C GLU A 76 -25.84 -4.49 22.14
N ILE A 77 -24.52 -4.74 22.14
CA ILE A 77 -23.71 -4.70 20.92
C ILE A 77 -24.19 -5.73 19.90
N LEU A 78 -24.44 -6.97 20.31
CA LEU A 78 -24.95 -8.02 19.43
C LEU A 78 -26.30 -7.62 18.81
N LEU A 79 -27.20 -7.03 19.60
CA LEU A 79 -28.51 -6.61 19.13
C LEU A 79 -28.49 -5.46 18.11
N LYS A 80 -27.37 -4.72 17.98
CA LYS A 80 -27.19 -3.78 16.85
C LYS A 80 -27.27 -4.49 15.49
N PHE A 81 -27.01 -5.80 15.45
CA PHE A 81 -27.09 -6.63 14.25
C PHE A 81 -28.42 -7.37 14.07
N LYS A 82 -29.44 -7.15 14.93
CA LYS A 82 -30.73 -7.89 14.85
C LYS A 82 -31.41 -7.79 13.48
N GLN A 83 -31.20 -6.68 12.76
CA GLN A 83 -31.76 -6.45 11.43
C GLN A 83 -30.99 -7.19 10.31
N ASP A 84 -29.80 -7.73 10.58
CA ASP A 84 -29.05 -8.55 9.65
C ASP A 84 -29.72 -9.92 9.49
N ARG A 85 -29.97 -10.36 8.25
CA ARG A 85 -30.58 -11.66 7.95
C ARG A 85 -29.74 -12.84 8.45
N ARG A 86 -28.43 -12.64 8.65
CA ARG A 86 -27.50 -13.64 9.20
C ARG A 86 -27.59 -13.77 10.72
N PHE A 87 -28.22 -12.81 11.41
CA PHE A 87 -28.29 -12.76 12.87
C PHE A 87 -28.77 -14.07 13.48
N TRP A 88 -29.93 -14.56 13.05
CA TRP A 88 -30.50 -15.81 13.59
C TRP A 88 -29.71 -17.06 13.20
N PRO A 89 -29.30 -17.28 11.93
CA PRO A 89 -28.39 -18.37 11.60
C PRO A 89 -27.11 -18.40 12.43
N VAL A 90 -26.42 -17.26 12.57
CA VAL A 90 -25.20 -17.15 13.40
C VAL A 90 -25.51 -17.41 14.86
N GLY A 91 -26.64 -16.91 15.37
CA GLY A 91 -27.09 -17.13 16.74
C GLY A 91 -27.31 -18.61 17.04
N VAL A 92 -28.07 -19.31 16.19
CA VAL A 92 -28.35 -20.75 16.36
C VAL A 92 -27.06 -21.57 16.36
N GLU A 93 -26.12 -21.27 15.45
CA GLU A 93 -24.82 -21.96 15.41
C GLU A 93 -24.00 -21.68 16.67
N THR A 94 -23.87 -20.41 17.05
CA THR A 94 -23.00 -19.94 18.13
C THR A 94 -23.49 -20.36 19.52
N PHE A 95 -24.80 -20.30 19.75
CA PHE A 95 -25.43 -20.58 21.04
C PHE A 95 -26.08 -21.97 21.10
N SER A 96 -25.71 -22.89 20.19
CA SER A 96 -26.25 -24.25 20.12
C SER A 96 -26.11 -25.03 21.44
N SER A 97 -25.02 -24.84 22.17
CA SER A 97 -24.77 -25.45 23.49
C SER A 97 -25.51 -24.76 24.65
N CYS A 98 -26.10 -23.59 24.44
CA CYS A 98 -26.78 -22.78 25.45
C CYS A 98 -28.05 -22.14 24.87
N SER A 99 -28.89 -22.94 24.20
CA SER A 99 -30.06 -22.47 23.45
C SER A 99 -31.07 -21.67 24.29
N TRP A 100 -31.12 -21.88 25.61
CA TRP A 100 -31.91 -21.08 26.54
C TRP A 100 -31.57 -19.58 26.46
N PHE A 101 -30.31 -19.24 26.15
CA PHE A 101 -29.83 -17.86 26.04
C PHE A 101 -30.42 -17.15 24.83
N LEU A 102 -30.81 -17.86 23.77
CA LEU A 102 -31.50 -17.27 22.61
C LEU A 102 -32.85 -16.67 23.02
N ASN A 103 -33.57 -17.30 23.96
CA ASN A 103 -34.83 -16.76 24.48
C ASN A 103 -34.60 -15.49 25.31
N VAL A 104 -33.47 -15.40 26.01
CA VAL A 104 -33.06 -14.21 26.76
C VAL A 104 -32.73 -13.07 25.80
N LEU A 105 -31.96 -13.36 24.74
CA LEU A 105 -31.64 -12.39 23.70
C LEU A 105 -32.88 -11.87 22.99
N ASP A 106 -33.82 -12.75 22.61
CA ASP A 106 -35.02 -12.35 21.88
C ASP A 106 -35.94 -11.47 22.73
N GLU A 107 -36.16 -11.82 24.00
CA GLU A 107 -36.93 -10.96 24.90
C GLU A 107 -36.23 -9.61 25.11
N PHE A 108 -34.94 -9.61 25.45
CA PHE A 108 -34.19 -8.37 25.65
C PHE A 108 -34.28 -7.46 24.42
N ALA A 109 -34.28 -8.06 23.23
CA ALA A 109 -34.41 -7.37 21.97
C ALA A 109 -35.83 -6.87 21.64
N ILE A 110 -36.85 -7.29 22.38
CA ILE A 110 -38.25 -6.82 22.25
C ILE A 110 -38.53 -5.73 23.30
N THR A 111 -38.13 -5.98 24.55
CA THR A 111 -38.49 -5.16 25.71
C THR A 111 -37.47 -4.05 26.00
N GLY A 112 -36.22 -4.21 25.57
CA GLY A 112 -35.09 -3.35 25.94
C GLY A 112 -34.66 -3.48 27.41
N VAL A 113 -35.31 -4.36 28.19
CA VAL A 113 -35.05 -4.58 29.61
C VAL A 113 -35.27 -6.05 29.93
N LEU A 114 -34.35 -6.66 30.67
CA LEU A 114 -34.55 -8.01 31.20
C LEU A 114 -35.58 -7.96 32.33
N ASP A 115 -36.55 -8.86 32.31
CA ASP A 115 -37.42 -9.05 33.47
C ASP A 115 -36.65 -9.62 34.68
N ASP A 116 -37.26 -9.52 35.86
CA ASP A 116 -36.60 -9.93 37.11
C ASP A 116 -36.17 -11.41 37.07
N GLN A 117 -36.96 -12.27 36.44
CA GLN A 117 -36.68 -13.70 36.35
C GLN A 117 -35.42 -13.99 35.51
N ARG A 118 -35.27 -13.37 34.34
CA ARG A 118 -34.07 -13.58 33.50
C ARG A 118 -32.86 -12.83 34.03
N ARG A 119 -33.07 -11.67 34.64
CA ARG A 119 -32.00 -10.95 35.35
C ARG A 119 -31.43 -11.81 36.47
N GLU A 120 -32.29 -12.45 37.26
CA GLU A 120 -31.89 -13.39 38.31
C GLU A 120 -31.22 -14.63 37.71
N ALA A 121 -31.74 -15.19 36.62
CA ALA A 121 -31.12 -16.32 35.93
C ALA A 121 -29.67 -16.03 35.48
N ILE A 122 -29.40 -14.84 34.94
CA ILE A 122 -28.04 -14.42 34.57
C ILE A 122 -27.19 -14.13 35.82
N ALA A 123 -27.78 -13.56 36.87
CA ALA A 123 -27.08 -13.27 38.12
C ALA A 123 -26.66 -14.56 38.87
N LEU A 124 -27.44 -15.63 38.76
CA LEU A 124 -27.17 -16.95 39.35
C LEU A 124 -26.06 -17.73 38.65
N LEU A 125 -25.70 -17.37 37.40
CA LEU A 125 -24.52 -17.94 36.75
C LEU A 125 -23.26 -17.64 37.57
N ASP A 126 -22.28 -18.54 37.53
CA ASP A 126 -20.97 -18.19 38.04
C ASP A 126 -20.21 -17.27 37.05
N ASP A 127 -19.07 -16.77 37.49
CA ASP A 127 -18.25 -15.88 36.68
C ASP A 127 -17.72 -16.55 35.41
N GLN A 128 -17.43 -17.85 35.48
CA GLN A 128 -16.91 -18.61 34.35
C GLN A 128 -17.96 -18.77 33.25
N ASP A 129 -19.21 -19.06 33.62
CA ASP A 129 -20.33 -19.17 32.71
C ASP A 129 -20.65 -17.82 32.06
N ARG A 130 -20.63 -16.72 32.82
CA ARG A 130 -20.81 -15.37 32.26
C ARG A 130 -19.70 -15.00 31.29
N GLU A 131 -18.46 -15.29 31.63
CA GLU A 131 -17.33 -15.06 30.74
C GLU A 131 -17.48 -15.86 29.44
N GLN A 132 -17.91 -17.12 29.53
CA GLN A 132 -18.15 -17.97 28.38
C GLN A 132 -19.27 -17.43 27.47
N LEU A 133 -20.35 -16.90 28.05
CA LEU A 133 -21.41 -16.23 27.28
C LEU A 133 -20.89 -14.97 26.57
N CYS A 134 -20.08 -14.13 27.23
CA CYS A 134 -19.43 -12.98 26.59
C CYS A 134 -18.57 -13.43 25.38
N ARG A 135 -17.83 -14.53 25.50
CA ARG A 135 -17.03 -15.09 24.39
C ARG A 135 -17.90 -15.61 23.24
N TYR A 136 -19.04 -16.25 23.53
CA TYR A 136 -20.00 -16.64 22.50
C TYR A 136 -20.60 -15.43 21.79
N ILE A 137 -21.00 -14.40 22.54
CA ILE A 137 -21.48 -13.16 21.94
C ILE A 137 -20.40 -12.51 21.08
N ALA A 138 -19.15 -12.45 21.54
CA ALA A 138 -18.04 -11.92 20.74
C ALA A 138 -17.88 -12.68 19.42
N LYS A 139 -17.94 -14.02 19.45
CA LYS A 139 -17.92 -14.85 18.24
C LYS A 139 -19.06 -14.50 17.28
N ALA A 140 -20.29 -14.35 17.79
CA ALA A 140 -21.44 -13.96 16.98
C ALA A 140 -21.27 -12.54 16.38
N VAL A 141 -20.85 -11.56 17.18
CA VAL A 141 -20.58 -10.19 16.72
C VAL A 141 -19.53 -10.19 15.61
N LEU A 142 -18.40 -10.88 15.80
CA LEU A 142 -17.33 -10.94 14.81
C LEU A 142 -17.74 -11.66 13.51
N ALA A 143 -18.68 -12.60 13.57
CA ALA A 143 -19.25 -13.26 12.39
C ALA A 143 -20.26 -12.36 11.64
N LEU A 144 -20.93 -11.46 12.35
CA LEU A 144 -21.90 -10.51 11.79
C LEU A 144 -21.24 -9.24 11.25
N VAL A 145 -20.11 -8.82 11.81
CA VAL A 145 -19.31 -7.73 11.27
C VAL A 145 -18.88 -8.05 9.84
N SER A 146 -19.23 -7.19 8.90
CA SER A 146 -18.85 -7.30 7.48
C SER A 146 -18.26 -5.98 7.01
N TYR A 147 -17.19 -6.07 6.22
CA TYR A 147 -16.57 -4.91 5.59
C TYR A 147 -16.16 -5.22 4.14
N ARG A 148 -15.97 -4.18 3.36
CA ARG A 148 -15.24 -4.19 2.09
C ARG A 148 -13.91 -3.51 2.32
N LEU A 149 -12.83 -4.14 1.87
CA LEU A 149 -11.48 -3.61 2.04
C LEU A 149 -11.02 -2.95 0.74
N HIS A 150 -10.63 -1.70 0.82
CA HIS A 150 -10.05 -0.90 -0.26
C HIS A 150 -8.57 -0.67 0.06
N VAL A 151 -7.67 -1.29 -0.70
CA VAL A 151 -6.22 -1.09 -0.59
C VAL A 151 -5.80 -0.05 -1.61
N VAL A 152 -5.46 1.15 -1.17
CA VAL A 152 -5.14 2.30 -2.02
C VAL A 152 -3.65 2.34 -2.38
N GLY A 153 -3.12 1.18 -2.79
CA GLY A 153 -1.83 1.06 -3.46
C GLY A 153 -0.63 0.79 -2.56
N ASP A 154 0.50 0.55 -3.23
CA ASP A 154 1.84 0.38 -2.68
C ASP A 154 1.93 -0.78 -1.66
N ILE A 155 1.59 -1.98 -2.14
CA ILE A 155 1.70 -3.23 -1.38
C ILE A 155 3.15 -3.69 -1.30
N PHE A 156 3.91 -3.52 -2.40
CA PHE A 156 5.27 -3.99 -2.54
C PHE A 156 6.35 -3.04 -1.98
N ASP A 157 7.57 -3.59 -1.88
CA ASP A 157 8.84 -2.95 -1.52
C ASP A 157 8.94 -2.37 -0.10
N ARG A 158 10.17 -1.98 0.30
CA ARG A 158 10.56 -1.41 1.61
C ARG A 158 10.42 -2.35 2.82
N GLY A 159 9.51 -3.32 2.79
CA GLY A 159 9.39 -4.45 3.72
C GLY A 159 9.48 -5.80 3.01
N PRO A 160 9.71 -6.89 3.76
CA PRO A 160 9.94 -8.22 3.18
C PRO A 160 8.64 -8.98 2.85
N ASP A 161 7.51 -8.64 3.48
CA ASP A 161 6.34 -9.53 3.56
C ASP A 161 5.27 -9.25 2.50
N ALA A 162 5.63 -8.66 1.34
CA ALA A 162 4.65 -8.30 0.32
C ALA A 162 3.88 -9.52 -0.21
N ALA A 163 4.58 -10.65 -0.41
CA ALA A 163 3.97 -11.91 -0.84
C ALA A 163 2.97 -12.43 0.20
N HIS A 164 3.33 -12.43 1.49
CA HIS A 164 2.44 -12.81 2.58
C HIS A 164 1.18 -11.94 2.64
N ILE A 165 1.33 -10.61 2.51
CA ILE A 165 0.18 -9.69 2.48
C ILE A 165 -0.77 -10.06 1.32
N LEU A 166 -0.24 -10.36 0.14
CA LEU A 166 -1.04 -10.76 -1.02
C LEU A 166 -1.75 -12.11 -0.78
N ASP A 167 -1.08 -13.09 -0.19
CA ASP A 167 -1.70 -14.36 0.22
C ASP A 167 -2.88 -14.13 1.17
N ARG A 168 -2.74 -13.20 2.12
CA ARG A 168 -3.84 -12.82 3.04
C ARG A 168 -4.98 -12.11 2.30
N LEU A 169 -4.65 -11.13 1.44
CA LEU A 169 -5.65 -10.37 0.68
C LEU A 169 -6.48 -11.27 -0.24
N GLU A 170 -5.89 -12.30 -0.85
CA GLU A 170 -6.60 -13.29 -1.67
C GLU A 170 -7.64 -14.09 -0.87
N GLN A 171 -7.43 -14.28 0.43
CA GLN A 171 -8.33 -14.99 1.33
C GLN A 171 -9.43 -14.10 1.91
N LEU A 172 -9.25 -12.77 1.89
CA LEU A 172 -10.21 -11.84 2.45
C LEU A 172 -11.41 -11.65 1.51
N PRO A 173 -12.64 -11.59 2.05
CA PRO A 173 -13.81 -11.34 1.23
C PRO A 173 -13.86 -9.87 0.80
N ARG A 174 -14.17 -9.61 -0.48
CA ARG A 174 -14.50 -8.27 -1.02
C ARG A 174 -13.35 -7.25 -0.87
N VAL A 175 -12.20 -7.59 -1.46
CA VAL A 175 -11.05 -6.68 -1.58
C VAL A 175 -11.09 -5.95 -2.93
N ASN A 176 -10.80 -4.66 -2.91
CA ASN A 176 -10.54 -3.85 -4.09
C ASN A 176 -9.19 -3.14 -3.93
N VAL A 177 -8.44 -3.00 -5.04
CA VAL A 177 -7.10 -2.41 -5.01
C VAL A 177 -7.01 -1.24 -6.00
N GLN A 178 -6.48 -0.10 -5.55
CA GLN A 178 -6.01 0.96 -6.44
C GLN A 178 -4.51 0.84 -6.57
N TRP A 179 -3.99 0.56 -7.76
CA TRP A 179 -2.56 0.30 -7.92
C TRP A 179 -1.72 1.54 -7.61
N GLY A 180 -0.69 1.35 -6.78
CA GLY A 180 0.35 2.34 -6.53
C GLY A 180 1.53 2.23 -7.50
N ASN A 181 2.49 3.15 -7.41
CA ASN A 181 3.65 3.14 -8.30
C ASN A 181 4.52 1.90 -8.05
N HIS A 182 4.62 1.42 -6.80
CA HIS A 182 5.35 0.20 -6.49
C HIS A 182 4.63 -1.05 -7.04
N ASP A 183 3.30 -1.08 -7.01
CA ASP A 183 2.53 -2.20 -7.56
C ASP A 183 2.71 -2.30 -9.09
N VAL A 184 2.57 -1.18 -9.81
CA VAL A 184 2.71 -1.19 -11.27
C VAL A 184 4.15 -1.51 -11.71
N LEU A 185 5.15 -1.22 -10.88
CA LEU A 185 6.53 -1.61 -11.13
C LEU A 185 6.68 -3.14 -11.14
N TRP A 186 6.12 -3.82 -10.14
CA TRP A 186 6.10 -5.28 -10.06
C TRP A 186 5.23 -5.91 -11.16
N MET A 187 4.08 -5.30 -11.50
CA MET A 187 3.25 -5.72 -12.63
C MET A 187 4.00 -5.57 -13.97
N GLY A 188 4.82 -4.54 -14.13
CA GLY A 188 5.69 -4.32 -15.28
C GLY A 188 6.79 -5.38 -15.37
N ALA A 189 7.43 -5.70 -14.24
CA ALA A 189 8.43 -6.76 -14.16
C ALA A 189 7.84 -8.13 -14.54
N ALA A 190 6.68 -8.50 -13.98
CA ALA A 190 5.96 -9.72 -14.35
C ALA A 190 5.47 -9.73 -15.82
N SER A 191 5.33 -8.56 -16.44
CA SER A 191 5.03 -8.44 -17.87
C SER A 191 6.27 -8.57 -18.77
N GLY A 192 7.46 -8.77 -18.20
CA GLY A 192 8.72 -8.95 -18.92
C GLY A 192 9.45 -7.64 -19.26
N SER A 193 9.12 -6.54 -18.59
CA SER A 193 9.85 -5.27 -18.73
C SER A 193 11.24 -5.38 -18.11
N LEU A 194 12.29 -5.30 -18.95
CA LEU A 194 13.68 -5.41 -18.48
C LEU A 194 14.04 -4.32 -17.49
N GLU A 195 13.61 -3.08 -17.74
CA GLU A 195 13.88 -1.97 -16.83
C GLU A 195 13.18 -2.20 -15.49
N CYS A 196 11.89 -2.59 -15.51
CA CYS A 196 11.17 -2.78 -14.25
C CYS A 196 11.74 -3.94 -13.45
N ILE A 197 12.19 -5.01 -14.11
CA ILE A 197 12.94 -6.11 -13.48
C ILE A 197 14.21 -5.58 -12.80
N ALA A 198 15.03 -4.81 -13.52
CA ALA A 198 16.25 -4.24 -12.96
C ALA A 198 15.94 -3.33 -11.75
N THR A 199 14.89 -2.50 -11.85
CA THR A 199 14.45 -1.62 -10.77
C THR A 199 13.93 -2.39 -9.56
N VAL A 200 13.10 -3.42 -9.74
CA VAL A 200 12.62 -4.30 -8.66
C VAL A 200 13.81 -4.94 -7.93
N ILE A 201 14.75 -5.54 -8.67
CA ILE A 201 15.94 -6.17 -8.07
C ILE A 201 16.79 -5.14 -7.32
N ARG A 202 16.99 -3.95 -7.91
CA ARG A 202 17.69 -2.85 -7.23
C ARG A 202 17.00 -2.45 -5.94
N LEU A 203 15.67 -2.36 -5.91
CA LEU A 203 14.92 -2.01 -4.69
C LEU A 203 15.04 -3.10 -3.63
N CYS A 204 14.89 -4.37 -3.99
CA CYS A 204 15.11 -5.51 -3.07
C CYS A 204 16.53 -5.48 -2.47
N LEU A 205 17.56 -5.26 -3.29
CA LEU A 205 18.94 -5.13 -2.82
C LEU A 205 19.13 -3.90 -1.93
N LYS A 206 18.59 -2.73 -2.33
CA LYS A 206 18.70 -1.49 -1.57
C LYS A 206 18.10 -1.59 -0.17
N TYR A 207 16.95 -2.26 -0.04
CA TYR A 207 16.27 -2.42 1.24
C TYR A 207 16.67 -3.68 2.01
N GLY A 208 17.42 -4.59 1.36
CA GLY A 208 17.90 -5.82 1.97
C GLY A 208 16.84 -6.93 2.06
N HIS A 209 15.82 -6.89 1.21
CA HIS A 209 14.71 -7.87 1.19
C HIS A 209 14.80 -8.72 -0.06
N THR A 210 15.87 -9.51 -0.18
CA THR A 210 16.11 -10.36 -1.36
C THR A 210 15.30 -11.66 -1.33
N GLU A 211 14.79 -12.02 -0.16
CA GLU A 211 13.95 -13.18 0.10
C GLU A 211 12.63 -13.11 -0.67
N THR A 212 12.08 -11.90 -0.87
CA THR A 212 10.91 -11.70 -1.75
C THR A 212 11.19 -12.17 -3.18
N LEU A 213 12.44 -12.08 -3.65
CA LEU A 213 12.82 -12.60 -4.96
C LEU A 213 13.12 -14.10 -4.87
N THR A 214 14.01 -14.50 -3.98
CA THR A 214 14.60 -15.84 -3.98
C THR A 214 13.72 -16.91 -3.33
N GLN A 215 12.99 -16.57 -2.28
CA GLN A 215 12.15 -17.51 -1.52
C GLN A 215 10.69 -17.43 -1.95
N ASP A 216 10.17 -16.21 -2.12
CA ASP A 216 8.75 -16.05 -2.43
C ASP A 216 8.41 -16.30 -3.90
N TYR A 217 9.27 -15.83 -4.81
CA TYR A 217 9.01 -15.85 -6.26
C TYR A 217 9.98 -16.70 -7.07
N ASP A 218 10.89 -17.42 -6.42
CA ASP A 218 11.85 -18.35 -7.05
C ASP A 218 12.73 -17.68 -8.14
N ILE A 219 13.18 -16.45 -7.86
CA ILE A 219 14.08 -15.68 -8.73
C ILE A 219 15.49 -15.77 -8.16
N SER A 220 16.36 -16.52 -8.85
CA SER A 220 17.79 -16.61 -8.56
C SER A 220 18.56 -15.36 -8.98
N LEU A 221 19.47 -14.94 -8.09
CA LEU A 221 20.39 -13.84 -8.30
C LEU A 221 21.83 -14.30 -8.57
N ASP A 222 22.07 -15.60 -8.79
CA ASP A 222 23.43 -16.17 -8.87
C ASP A 222 24.22 -15.62 -10.07
N LYS A 223 23.60 -15.55 -11.25
CA LYS A 223 24.26 -14.98 -12.44
C LYS A 223 24.62 -13.51 -12.24
N LEU A 224 23.78 -12.75 -11.52
CA LEU A 224 24.07 -11.37 -11.17
C LEU A 224 25.23 -11.28 -10.17
N ALA A 225 25.29 -12.18 -9.19
CA ALA A 225 26.38 -12.25 -8.21
C ALA A 225 27.73 -12.58 -8.87
N ASP A 226 27.75 -13.55 -9.78
CA ASP A 226 28.94 -13.94 -10.55
C ASP A 226 29.44 -12.77 -11.41
N PHE A 227 28.53 -12.12 -12.14
CA PHE A 227 28.86 -10.95 -12.94
C PHE A 227 29.38 -9.78 -12.10
N ALA A 228 28.70 -9.46 -10.99
CA ALA A 228 29.10 -8.39 -10.11
C ALA A 228 30.50 -8.62 -9.52
N SER A 229 30.83 -9.87 -9.15
CA SER A 229 32.17 -10.24 -8.69
C SER A 229 33.24 -9.97 -9.75
N LYS A 230 32.97 -10.30 -11.02
CA LYS A 230 33.92 -10.12 -12.12
C LYS A 230 34.07 -8.65 -12.52
N ALA A 231 32.96 -7.95 -12.72
CA ALA A 231 32.96 -6.60 -13.29
C ALA A 231 33.23 -5.51 -12.24
N TYR A 232 32.85 -5.73 -10.98
CA TYR A 232 32.92 -4.75 -9.89
C TYR A 232 33.74 -5.24 -8.69
N GLY A 233 34.39 -6.41 -8.75
CA GLY A 233 35.10 -7.00 -7.61
C GLY A 233 36.32 -6.21 -7.10
N CYS A 234 36.88 -5.31 -7.92
CA CYS A 234 37.95 -4.39 -7.50
C CYS A 234 37.43 -3.04 -6.98
N ASP A 235 36.11 -2.82 -7.00
CA ASP A 235 35.47 -1.61 -6.53
C ASP A 235 34.87 -1.81 -5.13
N SER A 236 35.08 -0.85 -4.24
CA SER A 236 34.46 -0.87 -2.90
C SER A 236 32.94 -0.81 -2.94
N CYS A 237 32.35 -0.25 -4.01
CA CYS A 237 30.92 -0.06 -4.18
C CYS A 237 30.24 0.63 -2.97
N ALA A 238 30.96 1.53 -2.29
CA ALA A 238 30.55 2.10 -1.00
C ALA A 238 29.18 2.81 -1.06
N ASN A 239 28.89 3.52 -2.15
CA ASN A 239 27.61 4.23 -2.34
C ASN A 239 26.42 3.28 -2.55
N PHE A 240 26.69 1.99 -2.74
CA PHE A 240 25.71 0.93 -3.00
C PHE A 240 25.63 -0.07 -1.85
N SER A 241 26.14 0.28 -0.67
CA SER A 241 25.95 -0.53 0.54
C SER A 241 24.46 -0.76 0.83
N THR A 242 24.18 -1.93 1.37
CA THR A 242 22.84 -2.46 1.68
C THR A 242 22.86 -3.03 3.10
N PRO A 243 21.70 -3.18 3.78
CA PRO A 243 21.63 -3.92 5.05
C PRO A 243 22.25 -5.32 5.01
N LEU A 244 22.37 -5.92 3.83
CA LEU A 244 23.01 -7.23 3.62
C LEU A 244 24.55 -7.17 3.51
N SER A 245 25.16 -5.98 3.41
CA SER A 245 26.60 -5.83 3.12
C SER A 245 27.52 -6.56 4.10
N ASP A 246 27.09 -6.72 5.36
CA ASP A 246 27.88 -7.41 6.40
C ASP A 246 27.65 -8.93 6.41
N SER A 247 26.68 -9.43 5.64
CA SER A 247 26.40 -10.87 5.53
C SER A 247 27.40 -11.55 4.60
N THR A 248 27.81 -12.77 4.95
CA THR A 248 28.73 -13.57 4.14
C THR A 248 27.99 -14.28 3.01
N GLY A 249 28.66 -14.47 1.86
CA GLY A 249 28.21 -15.39 0.80
C GLY A 249 27.94 -14.77 -0.57
N ARG A 250 27.67 -13.47 -0.68
CA ARG A 250 27.45 -12.79 -1.97
C ARG A 250 28.02 -11.36 -1.98
N PRO A 251 28.43 -10.83 -3.14
CA PRO A 251 28.97 -9.47 -3.26
C PRO A 251 27.85 -8.42 -3.33
N TRP A 252 27.08 -8.26 -2.25
CA TRP A 252 25.81 -7.53 -2.25
C TRP A 252 25.90 -6.08 -2.75
N SER A 253 26.88 -5.31 -2.28
CA SER A 253 27.08 -3.92 -2.75
C SER A 253 27.45 -3.86 -4.24
N ALA A 254 28.24 -4.82 -4.72
CA ALA A 254 28.60 -4.93 -6.13
C ALA A 254 27.40 -5.34 -6.98
N MET A 255 26.55 -6.25 -6.52
CA MET A 255 25.30 -6.62 -7.19
C MET A 255 24.37 -5.41 -7.29
N HIS A 256 24.24 -4.64 -6.21
CA HIS A 256 23.42 -3.43 -6.16
C HIS A 256 23.94 -2.37 -7.14
N LYS A 257 25.26 -2.15 -7.21
CA LYS A 257 25.87 -1.27 -8.21
C LYS A 257 25.66 -1.77 -9.64
N ALA A 258 25.97 -3.05 -9.89
CA ALA A 258 25.85 -3.67 -11.20
C ALA A 258 24.42 -3.54 -11.76
N ILE A 259 23.40 -3.90 -10.97
CA ILE A 259 22.01 -3.79 -11.43
C ILE A 259 21.56 -2.34 -11.57
N ALA A 260 22.07 -1.40 -10.76
CA ALA A 260 21.78 0.02 -10.91
C ALA A 260 22.34 0.58 -12.22
N ILE A 261 23.58 0.20 -12.60
CA ILE A 261 24.14 0.59 -13.90
C ILE A 261 23.33 0.00 -15.06
N ILE A 262 22.96 -1.29 -14.98
CA ILE A 262 22.08 -1.94 -15.97
C ILE A 262 20.73 -1.19 -16.06
N GLN A 263 20.13 -0.84 -14.93
CA GLN A 263 18.88 -0.08 -14.90
C GLN A 263 19.04 1.26 -15.64
N PHE A 264 20.07 2.06 -15.34
CA PHE A 264 20.25 3.36 -16.01
C PHE A 264 20.45 3.22 -17.53
N LYS A 265 21.11 2.15 -17.99
CA LYS A 265 21.21 1.85 -19.43
C LYS A 265 19.84 1.54 -20.04
N LEU A 266 19.03 0.74 -19.36
CA LEU A 266 17.68 0.38 -19.80
C LEU A 266 16.73 1.58 -19.79
N GLU A 267 16.83 2.48 -18.80
CA GLU A 267 16.12 3.76 -18.78
C GLU A 267 16.48 4.59 -20.02
N GLU A 268 17.76 4.71 -20.36
CA GLU A 268 18.20 5.43 -21.55
C GLU A 268 17.66 4.84 -22.85
N GLN A 269 17.59 3.51 -22.95
CA GLN A 269 16.96 2.85 -24.09
C GLN A 269 15.46 3.15 -24.18
N ILE A 270 14.74 3.23 -23.05
CA ILE A 270 13.31 3.60 -23.04
C ILE A 270 13.14 5.03 -23.52
N ILE A 271 13.98 5.94 -23.01
CA ILE A 271 13.96 7.36 -23.37
C ILE A 271 14.22 7.55 -24.87
N GLU A 272 15.23 6.88 -25.43
CA GLU A 272 15.57 6.96 -26.86
C GLU A 272 14.40 6.61 -27.78
N ARG A 273 13.66 5.54 -27.43
CA ARG A 273 12.58 5.03 -28.29
C ARG A 273 11.21 5.66 -27.99
N ASN A 274 11.06 6.40 -26.89
CA ASN A 274 9.79 7.01 -26.46
C ASN A 274 9.93 8.52 -26.21
N THR A 275 10.27 9.29 -27.24
CA THR A 275 10.43 10.75 -27.14
C THR A 275 9.19 11.49 -26.61
N ASN A 276 8.00 10.90 -26.75
CA ASN A 276 6.75 11.46 -26.19
C ASN A 276 6.69 11.45 -24.66
N PHE A 277 7.58 10.73 -23.97
CA PHE A 277 7.61 10.69 -22.51
C PHE A 277 8.23 11.95 -21.89
N ALA A 278 8.96 12.75 -22.67
CA ALA A 278 9.67 13.94 -22.19
C ALA A 278 10.59 13.64 -20.98
N MET A 279 11.34 12.54 -21.09
CA MET A 279 12.21 11.99 -20.03
C MET A 279 13.71 12.13 -20.34
N GLU A 280 14.08 12.89 -21.36
CA GLU A 280 15.43 13.09 -21.87
C GLU A 280 16.38 13.64 -20.80
N ALA A 281 15.85 14.47 -19.90
CA ALA A 281 16.58 14.96 -18.75
C ALA A 281 17.00 13.83 -17.77
N ARG A 282 16.46 12.63 -17.92
CA ARG A 282 16.77 11.44 -17.10
C ARG A 282 17.69 10.43 -17.78
N ALA A 283 18.15 10.69 -19.00
CA ALA A 283 19.25 9.94 -19.61
C ALA A 283 20.58 10.34 -18.95
N MET A 284 20.82 9.86 -17.73
CA MET A 284 21.85 10.40 -16.84
C MET A 284 23.27 9.97 -17.21
N LEU A 285 23.47 8.78 -17.77
CA LEU A 285 24.81 8.29 -18.13
C LEU A 285 25.40 9.17 -19.25
N ARG A 286 24.58 9.61 -20.21
CA ARG A 286 25.01 10.56 -21.26
C ARG A 286 25.52 11.91 -20.74
N LYS A 287 25.17 12.27 -19.52
CA LYS A 287 25.53 13.56 -18.91
C LYS A 287 26.84 13.49 -18.14
N VAL A 288 27.45 12.31 -18.03
CA VAL A 288 28.70 12.09 -17.30
C VAL A 288 29.90 12.33 -18.21
N ASP A 289 30.81 13.18 -17.76
CA ASP A 289 32.18 13.22 -18.26
C ASP A 289 33.01 12.21 -17.46
N TYR A 290 33.21 11.03 -18.05
CA TYR A 290 33.91 9.91 -17.42
C TYR A 290 35.41 10.18 -17.20
N ALA A 291 36.02 11.06 -17.99
CA ALA A 291 37.44 11.40 -17.85
C ALA A 291 37.68 12.36 -16.68
N ARG A 292 36.79 13.33 -16.51
CA ARG A 292 36.87 14.34 -15.43
C ARG A 292 36.15 13.91 -14.15
N GLY A 293 35.30 12.88 -14.21
CA GLY A 293 34.52 12.40 -13.07
C GLY A 293 33.45 13.41 -12.62
N VAL A 294 32.79 14.07 -13.57
CA VAL A 294 31.74 15.06 -13.32
C VAL A 294 30.47 14.74 -14.09
N VAL A 295 29.33 15.25 -13.63
CA VAL A 295 28.03 15.15 -14.32
C VAL A 295 27.41 16.53 -14.51
N ALA A 296 26.79 16.75 -15.67
CA ALA A 296 26.06 17.98 -15.96
C ALA A 296 24.65 17.94 -15.31
N LEU A 297 24.42 18.82 -14.33
CA LEU A 297 23.17 18.96 -13.59
C LEU A 297 22.76 20.44 -13.52
N ASP A 298 21.53 20.77 -13.91
CA ASP A 298 20.96 22.13 -13.80
C ASP A 298 21.91 23.24 -14.33
N ASN A 299 22.55 22.99 -15.47
CA ASN A 299 23.56 23.85 -16.12
C ASN A 299 24.88 24.04 -15.34
N ALA A 300 25.18 23.17 -14.38
CA ALA A 300 26.44 23.12 -13.64
C ALA A 300 27.14 21.77 -13.83
N GLU A 301 28.47 21.78 -13.76
CA GLU A 301 29.28 20.56 -13.65
C GLU A 301 29.45 20.20 -12.18
N VAL A 302 29.15 18.95 -11.82
CA VAL A 302 29.16 18.47 -10.44
C VAL A 302 30.03 17.24 -10.32
N SER A 303 30.99 17.24 -9.39
CA SER A 303 31.85 16.08 -9.14
C SER A 303 31.06 14.88 -8.65
N LEU A 304 31.38 13.71 -9.21
CA LEU A 304 30.81 12.44 -8.81
C LEU A 304 31.51 11.90 -7.55
N THR A 305 30.73 11.29 -6.66
CA THR A 305 31.26 10.59 -5.47
C THR A 305 31.74 9.18 -5.78
N ASP A 306 31.39 8.66 -6.96
CA ASP A 306 31.82 7.36 -7.47
C ASP A 306 32.00 7.49 -8.99
N THR A 307 33.19 7.13 -9.46
CA THR A 307 33.64 7.27 -10.84
C THR A 307 33.92 5.94 -11.52
N ALA A 308 33.66 4.82 -10.85
CA ALA A 308 33.87 3.49 -11.40
C ALA A 308 32.65 3.03 -12.21
N PHE A 309 32.77 3.08 -13.54
CA PHE A 309 31.77 2.63 -14.51
C PHE A 309 32.34 1.56 -15.46
N PRO A 310 32.80 0.40 -14.94
CA PRO A 310 33.61 -0.56 -15.70
C PRO A 310 32.88 -1.16 -16.92
N THR A 311 31.55 -1.10 -16.94
CA THR A 311 30.74 -1.67 -18.03
C THR A 311 30.08 -0.63 -18.92
N VAL A 312 30.23 0.67 -18.65
CA VAL A 312 29.62 1.72 -19.47
C VAL A 312 30.55 2.08 -20.63
N ASN A 313 30.01 2.09 -21.84
CA ASN A 313 30.71 2.63 -23.02
C ASN A 313 30.37 4.14 -23.14
N PRO A 314 31.34 5.06 -22.97
CA PRO A 314 31.07 6.50 -23.07
C PRO A 314 30.53 6.96 -24.43
N ASN A 315 30.80 6.21 -25.49
CA ASN A 315 30.31 6.51 -26.84
C ASN A 315 28.90 5.95 -27.11
N SER A 316 28.40 5.09 -26.24
CA SER A 316 27.09 4.43 -26.37
C SER A 316 26.58 4.01 -25.00
N THR A 317 26.17 5.00 -24.20
CA THR A 317 25.90 4.82 -22.77
C THR A 317 24.68 3.96 -22.47
N SER A 318 23.74 3.83 -23.41
CA SER A 318 22.55 2.99 -23.29
C SER A 318 22.81 1.51 -23.63
N SER A 319 23.98 1.17 -24.17
CA SER A 319 24.29 -0.19 -24.59
C SER A 319 24.62 -1.11 -23.42
N LEU A 320 23.91 -2.24 -23.37
CA LEU A 320 24.28 -3.37 -22.51
C LEU A 320 25.49 -4.09 -23.11
N THR A 321 26.38 -4.60 -22.26
CA THR A 321 27.39 -5.58 -22.69
C THR A 321 26.73 -6.93 -22.97
N ASP A 322 27.42 -7.83 -23.67
CA ASP A 322 26.91 -9.18 -23.92
C ASP A 322 26.60 -9.95 -22.64
N GLU A 323 27.38 -9.75 -21.57
CA GLU A 323 27.15 -10.38 -20.27
C GLU A 323 25.95 -9.74 -19.54
N GLU A 324 25.82 -8.42 -19.56
CA GLU A 324 24.65 -7.71 -19.01
C GLU A 324 23.36 -8.13 -19.71
N TRP A 325 23.39 -8.29 -21.04
CA TRP A 325 22.24 -8.78 -21.80
C TRP A 325 21.86 -10.19 -21.35
N ARG A 326 22.80 -11.15 -21.32
CA ARG A 326 22.51 -12.52 -20.85
C ARG A 326 21.89 -12.56 -19.44
N ILE A 327 22.30 -11.66 -18.55
CA ILE A 327 21.75 -11.56 -17.19
C ILE A 327 20.30 -11.09 -17.23
N VAL A 328 20.00 -9.99 -17.91
CA VAL A 328 18.61 -9.47 -17.93
C VAL A 328 17.67 -10.35 -18.75
N GLU A 329 18.18 -11.09 -19.75
CA GLU A 329 17.40 -12.13 -20.45
C GLU A 329 16.99 -13.24 -19.50
N ASP A 330 17.95 -13.76 -18.74
CA ASP A 330 17.73 -14.82 -17.78
C ASP A 330 16.76 -14.39 -16.69
N LEU A 331 16.96 -13.21 -16.09
CA LEU A 331 16.04 -12.66 -15.11
C LEU A 331 14.63 -12.48 -15.69
N LYS A 332 14.51 -12.01 -16.93
CA LYS A 332 13.20 -11.92 -17.61
C LYS A 332 12.52 -13.27 -17.72
N LEU A 333 13.24 -14.33 -18.08
CA LEU A 333 12.66 -15.67 -18.15
C LEU A 333 12.14 -16.11 -16.78
N GLN A 334 12.93 -15.90 -15.72
CA GLN A 334 12.53 -16.24 -14.35
C GLN A 334 11.27 -15.48 -13.92
N PHE A 335 11.19 -14.15 -14.11
CA PHE A 335 10.02 -13.35 -13.77
C PHE A 335 8.75 -13.76 -14.54
N VAL A 336 8.88 -14.08 -15.83
CA VAL A 336 7.74 -14.51 -16.69
C VAL A 336 7.30 -15.96 -16.41
N GLN A 337 8.14 -16.75 -15.75
CA GLN A 337 7.87 -18.15 -15.39
C GLN A 337 7.47 -18.32 -13.92
N SER A 338 7.68 -17.32 -13.06
CA SER A 338 7.34 -17.38 -11.64
C SER A 338 5.84 -17.53 -11.41
N GLU A 339 5.41 -18.74 -11.03
CA GLU A 339 4.00 -19.08 -10.86
C GLU A 339 3.34 -18.27 -9.73
N ARG A 340 4.00 -18.19 -8.57
CA ARG A 340 3.48 -17.45 -7.40
C ARG A 340 3.41 -15.95 -7.65
N LEU A 341 4.41 -15.36 -8.33
CA LEU A 341 4.32 -13.96 -8.76
C LEU A 341 3.11 -13.76 -9.68
N HIS A 342 2.92 -14.64 -10.66
CA HIS A 342 1.78 -14.54 -11.56
C HIS A 342 0.43 -14.74 -10.88
N GLN A 343 0.32 -15.59 -9.86
CA GLN A 343 -0.88 -15.69 -9.01
C GLN A 343 -1.23 -14.32 -8.41
N HIS A 344 -0.28 -13.69 -7.73
CA HIS A 344 -0.50 -12.38 -7.09
C HIS A 344 -0.79 -11.26 -8.11
N ILE A 345 -0.07 -11.21 -9.23
CA ILE A 345 -0.31 -10.21 -10.27
C ILE A 345 -1.68 -10.42 -10.93
N ASN A 346 -2.13 -11.68 -11.09
CA ASN A 346 -3.49 -11.97 -11.56
C ASN A 346 -4.53 -11.45 -10.57
N PHE A 347 -4.32 -11.62 -9.26
CA PHE A 347 -5.20 -11.06 -8.23
C PHE A 347 -5.30 -9.52 -8.34
N LEU A 348 -4.17 -8.82 -8.52
CA LEU A 348 -4.14 -7.37 -8.69
C LEU A 348 -4.87 -6.91 -9.96
N PHE A 349 -4.72 -7.62 -11.07
CA PHE A 349 -5.47 -7.31 -12.29
C PHE A 349 -6.97 -7.62 -12.16
N ALA A 350 -7.34 -8.67 -11.43
CA ALA A 350 -8.74 -9.08 -11.27
C ALA A 350 -9.51 -8.17 -10.30
N ASN A 351 -8.85 -7.71 -9.23
CA ASN A 351 -9.50 -6.96 -8.15
C ASN A 351 -9.07 -5.50 -8.07
N GLY A 352 -8.18 -5.05 -8.98
CA GLY A 352 -7.64 -3.71 -8.97
C GLY A 352 -7.74 -2.93 -10.27
N SER A 353 -7.45 -1.63 -10.14
CA SER A 353 -7.54 -0.60 -11.18
C SER A 353 -6.67 0.61 -10.80
N LEU A 354 -6.46 1.56 -11.71
CA LEU A 354 -5.81 2.84 -11.33
C LEU A 354 -6.78 3.79 -10.58
N LEU A 355 -8.08 3.63 -10.82
CA LEU A 355 -9.14 4.48 -10.28
C LEU A 355 -10.35 3.62 -9.89
N GLY A 356 -10.78 3.74 -8.63
CA GLY A 356 -11.95 3.04 -8.10
C GLY A 356 -13.01 3.98 -7.54
N ALA A 357 -14.22 3.46 -7.34
CA ALA A 357 -15.31 4.17 -6.70
C ALA A 357 -16.21 3.23 -5.89
N ASP A 358 -16.67 3.70 -4.72
CA ASP A 358 -17.65 3.00 -3.88
C ASP A 358 -18.58 4.04 -3.23
N GLU A 359 -19.84 4.07 -3.65
CA GLU A 359 -20.88 5.02 -3.20
C GLU A 359 -20.50 6.49 -3.26
N GLN A 360 -20.03 7.10 -2.17
CA GLN A 360 -19.62 8.51 -2.15
C GLN A 360 -18.10 8.68 -2.25
N TYR A 361 -17.34 7.59 -2.36
CA TYR A 361 -15.87 7.61 -2.39
C TYR A 361 -15.31 7.42 -3.80
N THR A 362 -14.22 8.11 -4.08
CA THR A 362 -13.35 7.89 -5.25
C THR A 362 -11.94 7.66 -4.79
N MET A 363 -11.36 6.54 -5.17
CA MET A 363 -10.04 6.13 -4.74
C MET A 363 -9.06 6.16 -5.91
N TYR A 364 -7.88 6.72 -5.68
CA TYR A 364 -6.71 6.66 -6.56
C TYR A 364 -5.47 6.82 -5.69
N HIS A 365 -4.33 6.24 -6.08
CA HIS A 365 -3.17 6.20 -5.19
C HIS A 365 -2.45 7.56 -5.08
N GLY A 366 -1.96 8.12 -6.20
CA GLY A 366 -1.14 9.33 -6.21
C GLY A 366 -1.95 10.63 -6.37
N CYS A 367 -2.06 11.11 -7.61
CA CYS A 367 -2.64 12.41 -7.95
C CYS A 367 -3.32 12.43 -9.32
N LEU A 368 -4.16 13.45 -9.57
CA LEU A 368 -4.55 13.86 -10.92
C LEU A 368 -3.45 14.75 -11.51
N PRO A 369 -2.79 14.37 -12.62
CA PRO A 369 -1.76 15.20 -13.24
C PRO A 369 -2.32 16.55 -13.69
N VAL A 370 -1.71 17.63 -13.21
CA VAL A 370 -2.08 19.01 -13.57
C VAL A 370 -0.85 19.85 -13.91
N THR A 371 -1.06 20.91 -14.69
CA THR A 371 -0.08 21.95 -14.98
C THR A 371 0.10 22.90 -13.79
N GLU A 372 1.08 23.81 -13.87
CA GLU A 372 1.28 24.85 -12.85
C GLU A 372 0.04 25.75 -12.68
N ASP A 373 -0.71 26.00 -13.76
CA ASP A 373 -1.97 26.74 -13.76
C ASP A 373 -3.19 25.91 -13.33
N LEU A 374 -2.97 24.71 -12.77
CA LEU A 374 -4.00 23.77 -12.29
C LEU A 374 -5.01 23.33 -13.36
N GLN A 375 -4.58 23.34 -14.63
CA GLN A 375 -5.31 22.70 -15.73
C GLN A 375 -4.88 21.24 -15.85
N LEU A 376 -5.73 20.41 -16.49
CA LEU A 376 -5.40 19.01 -16.70
C LEU A 376 -4.13 18.92 -17.54
N ALA A 377 -3.20 18.06 -17.12
CA ALA A 377 -2.00 17.80 -17.90
C ALA A 377 -2.31 16.70 -18.92
N ALA A 378 -2.14 17.04 -20.20
CA ALA A 378 -2.26 16.07 -21.28
C ALA A 378 -0.97 15.26 -21.44
N PHE A 379 -1.12 13.96 -21.68
CA PHE A 379 -0.04 13.03 -21.98
C PHE A 379 -0.40 12.19 -23.22
N ARG A 380 0.59 11.88 -24.06
CA ARG A 380 0.39 11.09 -25.27
C ARG A 380 0.52 9.59 -24.99
N VAL A 381 -0.59 8.88 -25.07
CA VAL A 381 -0.61 7.40 -25.04
C VAL A 381 -0.90 6.89 -26.44
N ASN A 382 0.06 6.18 -27.04
CA ASN A 382 0.11 5.93 -28.48
C ASN A 382 0.04 7.27 -29.25
N ASP A 383 -0.91 7.41 -30.19
CA ASP A 383 -1.08 8.62 -31.01
C ASP A 383 -2.14 9.59 -30.48
N ARG A 384 -2.62 9.40 -29.23
CA ARG A 384 -3.70 10.20 -28.65
C ARG A 384 -3.20 10.99 -27.45
N ALA A 385 -3.37 12.31 -27.49
CA ALA A 385 -3.25 13.16 -26.31
C ALA A 385 -4.48 12.95 -25.42
N LEU A 386 -4.27 12.51 -24.19
CA LEU A 386 -5.31 12.22 -23.21
C LEU A 386 -4.99 12.92 -21.90
N GLU A 387 -6.02 13.30 -21.18
CA GLU A 387 -5.94 13.96 -19.89
C GLU A 387 -7.06 13.45 -18.97
N GLY A 388 -6.98 13.79 -17.69
CA GLY A 388 -8.07 13.51 -16.77
C GLY A 388 -8.41 12.02 -16.66
N ARG A 389 -9.71 11.68 -16.61
CA ARG A 389 -10.16 10.29 -16.51
C ARG A 389 -9.70 9.42 -17.69
N ALA A 390 -9.74 9.96 -18.90
CA ALA A 390 -9.37 9.23 -20.11
C ALA A 390 -7.90 8.78 -20.09
N LEU A 391 -7.02 9.55 -19.43
CA LEU A 391 -5.62 9.19 -19.25
C LEU A 391 -5.46 7.98 -18.30
N PHE A 392 -6.19 7.94 -17.18
CA PHE A 392 -6.20 6.80 -16.26
C PHE A 392 -6.66 5.53 -16.98
N ASP A 393 -7.79 5.59 -17.69
CA ASP A 393 -8.33 4.43 -18.42
C ASP A 393 -7.35 3.93 -19.49
N ALA A 394 -6.64 4.84 -20.17
CA ALA A 394 -5.67 4.48 -21.20
C ALA A 394 -4.42 3.80 -20.64
N PHE A 395 -3.89 4.29 -19.51
CA PHE A 395 -2.76 3.66 -18.82
C PHE A 395 -3.11 2.28 -18.31
N GLU A 396 -4.28 2.13 -17.66
CA GLU A 396 -4.76 0.84 -17.20
C GLU A 396 -4.90 -0.16 -18.37
N LEU A 397 -5.45 0.28 -19.50
CA LEU A 397 -5.55 -0.55 -20.70
C LEU A 397 -4.17 -0.98 -21.23
N GLN A 398 -3.16 -0.11 -21.19
CA GLN A 398 -1.81 -0.49 -21.61
C GLN A 398 -1.21 -1.55 -20.68
N LEU A 399 -1.34 -1.38 -19.36
CA LEU A 399 -0.85 -2.36 -18.38
C LEU A 399 -1.49 -3.74 -18.59
N ARG A 400 -2.82 -3.78 -18.74
CA ARG A 400 -3.56 -5.03 -19.00
C ARG A 400 -3.13 -5.69 -20.31
N LYS A 401 -2.92 -4.88 -21.38
CA LYS A 401 -2.42 -5.38 -22.67
C LYS A 401 -1.00 -5.94 -22.54
N ALA A 402 -0.10 -5.22 -21.86
CA ALA A 402 1.28 -5.66 -21.61
C ALA A 402 1.29 -7.05 -20.98
N TYR A 403 0.53 -7.20 -19.90
CA TYR A 403 0.47 -8.45 -19.15
C TYR A 403 -0.17 -9.60 -19.94
N SER A 404 -1.24 -9.33 -20.70
CA SER A 404 -1.87 -10.36 -21.55
C SER A 404 -0.93 -10.88 -22.65
N ARG A 405 0.05 -10.08 -23.06
CA ARG A 405 1.01 -10.37 -24.14
C ARG A 405 2.42 -10.65 -23.64
N ARG A 406 2.61 -10.87 -22.33
CA ARG A 406 3.91 -11.09 -21.68
C ARG A 406 4.75 -12.24 -22.26
N LYS A 407 4.10 -13.24 -22.88
CA LYS A 407 4.76 -14.36 -23.55
C LYS A 407 5.14 -14.07 -25.02
N SER A 408 4.78 -12.91 -25.55
CA SER A 408 5.10 -12.48 -26.91
C SER A 408 6.34 -11.58 -26.93
N THR A 409 7.06 -11.60 -28.05
CA THR A 409 8.25 -10.76 -28.27
C THR A 409 7.90 -9.32 -28.69
N SER A 410 6.62 -9.00 -28.93
CA SER A 410 6.19 -7.82 -29.70
C SER A 410 5.44 -6.75 -28.90
N CYS A 411 5.91 -6.41 -27.69
CA CYS A 411 5.18 -5.50 -26.79
C CYS A 411 6.05 -4.50 -25.99
N GLN A 412 7.20 -4.09 -26.53
CA GLN A 412 8.14 -3.22 -25.82
C GLN A 412 7.54 -1.87 -25.36
N TYR A 413 6.71 -1.23 -26.18
CA TYR A 413 6.01 0.01 -25.80
C TYR A 413 5.05 -0.19 -24.59
N LEU A 414 4.37 -1.34 -24.53
CA LEU A 414 3.40 -1.62 -23.47
C LEU A 414 4.09 -1.80 -22.11
N SER A 415 5.30 -2.36 -22.10
CA SER A 415 6.12 -2.47 -20.88
C SER A 415 6.71 -1.14 -20.43
N ASP A 416 7.02 -0.22 -21.35
CA ASP A 416 7.62 1.08 -21.03
C ASP A 416 6.67 2.01 -20.29
N ILE A 417 5.35 1.82 -20.46
CA ILE A 417 4.33 2.55 -19.71
C ILE A 417 4.39 2.24 -18.22
N ALA A 418 4.72 1.00 -17.82
CA ALA A 418 4.86 0.67 -16.40
C ALA A 418 6.02 1.46 -15.76
N TRP A 419 7.15 1.57 -16.46
CA TRP A 419 8.26 2.42 -16.04
C TRP A 419 7.87 3.90 -15.98
N TYR A 420 7.14 4.38 -16.99
CA TYR A 420 6.66 5.77 -16.98
C TYR A 420 5.72 6.03 -15.80
N LEU A 421 4.82 5.10 -15.47
CA LEU A 421 3.95 5.23 -14.32
C LEU A 421 4.73 5.27 -13.00
N TRP A 422 5.85 4.53 -12.92
CA TRP A 422 6.75 4.54 -11.78
C TRP A 422 7.44 5.89 -11.52
N CYS A 423 7.90 6.60 -12.56
CA CYS A 423 8.81 7.74 -12.38
C CYS A 423 8.55 8.97 -13.26
N GLY A 424 7.54 8.93 -14.13
CA GLY A 424 7.23 10.00 -15.07
C GLY A 424 6.54 11.20 -14.40
N PRO A 425 6.90 12.45 -14.73
CA PRO A 425 6.37 13.64 -14.06
C PRO A 425 4.86 13.86 -14.24
N GLN A 426 4.30 13.36 -15.33
CA GLN A 426 2.84 13.39 -15.59
C GLN A 426 2.16 12.06 -15.26
N SER A 427 2.86 11.13 -14.59
CA SER A 427 2.24 9.91 -14.08
C SER A 427 1.26 10.24 -12.94
N PRO A 428 0.05 9.65 -12.95
CA PRO A 428 -0.87 9.75 -11.81
C PRO A 428 -0.36 9.05 -10.55
N LEU A 429 0.69 8.23 -10.63
CA LEU A 429 1.25 7.47 -9.51
C LEU A 429 2.56 8.03 -8.98
N PHE A 430 3.26 8.89 -9.71
CA PHE A 430 4.58 9.37 -9.27
C PHE A 430 4.52 10.66 -8.45
N GLY A 431 3.72 11.64 -8.86
CA GLY A 431 3.46 12.85 -8.07
C GLY A 431 4.66 13.78 -7.80
N ARG A 432 5.80 13.56 -8.44
CA ARG A 432 7.00 14.42 -8.37
C ARG A 432 7.38 14.93 -9.75
N GLN A 433 8.28 15.91 -9.80
CA GLN A 433 8.73 16.51 -11.07
C GLN A 433 9.89 15.72 -11.71
N LYS A 434 10.71 15.02 -10.91
CA LYS A 434 11.79 14.17 -11.42
C LYS A 434 12.15 13.10 -10.39
N MET A 435 12.58 11.93 -10.84
CA MET A 435 13.19 10.89 -10.01
C MET A 435 14.68 11.16 -9.87
N THR A 436 15.24 11.29 -8.66
CA THR A 436 16.67 11.63 -8.47
C THR A 436 17.52 10.44 -8.04
N THR A 437 17.25 9.24 -8.58
CA THR A 437 17.94 8.00 -8.18
C THR A 437 19.44 8.05 -8.46
N PHE A 438 19.84 8.53 -9.64
CA PHE A 438 21.25 8.69 -10.00
C PHE A 438 21.97 9.66 -9.06
N GLU A 439 21.39 10.83 -8.83
CA GLU A 439 21.95 11.87 -8.00
C GLU A 439 22.14 11.39 -6.55
N ARG A 440 21.23 10.56 -6.03
CA ARG A 440 21.35 9.96 -4.70
C ARG A 440 22.53 8.99 -4.55
N TYR A 441 22.92 8.30 -5.63
CA TYR A 441 24.06 7.37 -5.61
C TYR A 441 25.40 8.06 -5.92
N PHE A 442 25.39 9.08 -6.77
CA PHE A 442 26.61 9.61 -7.36
C PHE A 442 26.93 11.05 -7.00
N VAL A 443 26.06 11.77 -6.29
CA VAL A 443 26.25 13.19 -5.97
C VAL A 443 26.09 13.45 -4.48
N ALA A 444 27.11 14.04 -3.86
CA ALA A 444 27.11 14.35 -2.43
C ALA A 444 26.14 15.49 -2.05
N ASP A 445 26.03 16.51 -2.91
CA ASP A 445 25.22 17.70 -2.62
C ASP A 445 23.72 17.39 -2.70
N LYS A 446 23.08 17.37 -1.53
CA LYS A 446 21.66 17.04 -1.35
C LYS A 446 20.71 18.01 -2.05
N LYS A 447 21.16 19.18 -2.52
CA LYS A 447 20.30 20.07 -3.31
C LYS A 447 19.82 19.41 -4.61
N TYR A 448 20.65 18.54 -5.21
CA TYR A 448 20.31 17.80 -6.42
C TYR A 448 19.41 16.59 -6.16
N HIS A 449 19.17 16.22 -4.89
CA HIS A 449 18.27 15.14 -4.51
C HIS A 449 16.81 15.59 -4.39
N ARG A 450 16.52 16.85 -4.73
CA ARG A 450 15.17 17.41 -4.67
C ARG A 450 14.38 17.02 -5.92
N GLU A 451 13.28 16.32 -5.69
CA GLU A 451 12.43 15.75 -6.75
C GLU A 451 11.29 16.69 -7.19
N GLY A 452 11.01 17.74 -6.41
CA GLY A 452 9.87 18.64 -6.63
C GLY A 452 8.52 17.95 -6.42
N ASN A 453 7.46 18.72 -6.28
CA ASN A 453 6.10 18.18 -6.16
C ASN A 453 5.29 18.52 -7.42
N ASN A 454 4.38 17.61 -7.79
CA ASN A 454 3.33 17.97 -8.73
C ASN A 454 2.46 19.11 -8.14
N PRO A 455 2.05 20.13 -8.92
CA PRO A 455 1.22 21.24 -8.45
C PRO A 455 -0.08 20.81 -7.75
N TYR A 456 -0.59 19.61 -8.09
CA TYR A 456 -1.70 18.95 -7.41
C TYR A 456 -1.59 19.01 -5.87
N PHE A 457 -0.43 18.68 -5.31
CA PHE A 457 -0.26 18.57 -3.87
C PHE A 457 -0.28 19.92 -3.14
N SER A 458 0.08 20.99 -3.83
CA SER A 458 -0.05 22.35 -3.28
C SER A 458 -1.50 22.84 -3.32
N ALA A 459 -2.29 22.40 -4.30
CA ALA A 459 -3.67 22.82 -4.51
C ALA A 459 -4.71 22.00 -3.73
N ARG A 460 -4.32 20.88 -3.12
CA ARG A 460 -5.23 19.92 -2.48
C ARG A 460 -6.05 20.47 -1.30
N ASN A 461 -5.67 21.62 -0.72
CA ASN A 461 -6.46 22.32 0.30
C ASN A 461 -7.64 23.13 -0.27
N SER A 462 -7.67 23.38 -1.58
CA SER A 462 -8.73 24.17 -2.21
C SER A 462 -9.98 23.31 -2.48
N LEU A 463 -11.10 23.70 -1.88
CA LEU A 463 -12.40 23.05 -2.09
C LEU A 463 -12.83 23.04 -3.56
N SER A 464 -12.64 24.15 -4.28
CA SER A 464 -12.97 24.25 -5.70
C SER A 464 -12.10 23.33 -6.55
N PHE A 465 -10.80 23.23 -6.23
CA PHE A 465 -9.89 22.35 -6.94
C PHE A 465 -10.23 20.87 -6.71
N VAL A 466 -10.41 20.47 -5.45
CA VAL A 466 -10.80 19.09 -5.11
C VAL A 466 -12.14 18.72 -5.74
N GLY A 467 -13.11 19.63 -5.77
CA GLY A 467 -14.38 19.42 -6.50
C GLY A 467 -14.20 19.29 -8.02
N LYS A 468 -13.25 20.01 -8.62
CA LYS A 468 -12.87 19.84 -10.04
C LYS A 468 -12.26 18.46 -10.29
N VAL A 469 -11.33 18.03 -9.44
CA VAL A 469 -10.70 16.70 -9.51
C VAL A 469 -11.75 15.58 -9.40
N ALA A 470 -12.66 15.69 -8.43
CA ALA A 470 -13.73 14.71 -8.23
C ALA A 470 -14.67 14.63 -9.45
N ARG A 471 -15.06 15.78 -10.01
CA ARG A 471 -15.86 15.84 -11.23
C ARG A 471 -15.12 15.25 -12.42
N GLU A 472 -13.82 15.50 -12.55
CA GLU A 472 -13.03 14.95 -13.66
C GLU A 472 -12.93 13.42 -13.59
N LEU A 473 -12.62 12.88 -12.41
CA LEU A 473 -12.41 11.45 -12.25
C LEU A 473 -13.71 10.64 -12.26
N ARG A 474 -14.80 11.22 -11.74
CA ARG A 474 -16.04 10.49 -11.45
C ARG A 474 -17.31 11.08 -12.06
N GLY A 475 -17.27 12.31 -12.56
CA GLY A 475 -18.46 13.05 -12.98
C GLY A 475 -19.26 13.65 -11.80
N ASP A 476 -18.85 13.40 -10.55
CA ASP A 476 -19.48 13.94 -9.35
C ASP A 476 -18.50 14.76 -8.51
N GLY A 477 -18.69 16.09 -8.51
CA GLY A 477 -17.90 17.02 -7.71
C GLY A 477 -18.09 16.87 -6.20
N ASN A 478 -19.13 16.13 -5.77
CA ASN A 478 -19.47 15.80 -4.39
C ASN A 478 -18.90 14.45 -3.93
N SER A 479 -18.10 13.77 -4.74
CA SER A 479 -17.38 12.57 -4.29
C SER A 479 -16.28 12.90 -3.28
N ILE A 480 -16.14 12.12 -2.21
CA ILE A 480 -15.03 12.19 -1.26
C ILE A 480 -13.83 11.46 -1.89
N LEU A 481 -12.75 12.18 -2.11
CA LEU A 481 -11.52 11.61 -2.65
C LEU A 481 -10.73 10.92 -1.53
N VAL A 482 -10.22 9.73 -1.80
CA VAL A 482 -9.35 8.98 -0.88
C VAL A 482 -8.07 8.61 -1.63
N ASN A 483 -6.92 9.02 -1.11
CA ASN A 483 -5.62 8.74 -1.75
C ASN A 483 -4.50 8.40 -0.74
N GLY A 484 -3.36 7.95 -1.26
CA GLY A 484 -2.16 7.59 -0.50
C GLY A 484 -0.93 8.39 -0.94
N HIS A 485 0.22 7.71 -1.06
CA HIS A 485 1.46 8.13 -1.72
C HIS A 485 2.31 9.20 -1.02
N VAL A 486 1.68 10.20 -0.41
CA VAL A 486 2.37 11.27 0.32
C VAL A 486 2.10 11.13 1.81
N PRO A 487 3.11 10.71 2.60
CA PRO A 487 2.90 10.43 4.01
C PRO A 487 2.48 11.68 4.79
N VAL A 488 1.42 11.55 5.58
CA VAL A 488 0.93 12.60 6.47
C VAL A 488 1.79 12.66 7.73
N LYS A 489 2.33 13.84 8.03
CA LYS A 489 3.17 14.06 9.22
C LYS A 489 2.32 14.41 10.44
N LEU A 490 1.61 13.41 10.96
CA LEU A 490 0.74 13.56 12.13
C LEU A 490 1.48 14.15 13.35
N LYS A 491 2.73 13.73 13.59
CA LYS A 491 3.56 14.29 14.67
C LYS A 491 3.84 15.80 14.54
N ASP A 492 3.79 16.33 13.33
CA ASP A 492 4.01 17.76 13.04
C ASP A 492 2.67 18.53 13.02
N GLY A 493 1.55 17.88 13.36
CA GLY A 493 0.20 18.45 13.35
C GLY A 493 -0.45 18.52 11.96
N GLU A 494 0.11 17.85 10.95
CA GLU A 494 -0.49 17.79 9.62
C GLU A 494 -1.82 17.02 9.66
N SER A 495 -2.89 17.63 9.15
CA SER A 495 -4.18 16.95 9.05
C SER A 495 -4.21 16.03 7.83
N PRO A 496 -4.72 14.79 7.96
CA PRO A 496 -5.00 13.92 6.82
C PRO A 496 -6.24 14.35 6.03
N ARG A 497 -7.02 15.30 6.53
CA ARG A 497 -8.24 15.83 5.90
C ARG A 497 -7.91 17.14 5.19
N TYR A 498 -8.14 17.19 3.90
CA TYR A 498 -7.94 18.36 3.05
C TYR A 498 -9.28 18.85 2.50
N ALA A 499 -9.34 20.13 2.18
CA ALA A 499 -10.53 20.77 1.59
C ALA A 499 -11.81 20.41 2.35
N ASP A 500 -11.82 20.66 3.67
CA ASP A 500 -12.94 20.36 4.58
C ASP A 500 -13.40 18.89 4.56
N GLY A 501 -12.44 17.96 4.42
CA GLY A 501 -12.71 16.52 4.43
C GLY A 501 -13.21 15.95 3.10
N ARG A 502 -13.17 16.75 2.02
CA ARG A 502 -13.52 16.31 0.65
C ARG A 502 -12.39 15.51 0.00
N LEU A 503 -11.18 15.59 0.54
CA LEU A 503 -10.06 14.72 0.24
C LEU A 503 -9.49 14.18 1.56
N ILE A 504 -9.31 12.86 1.65
CA ILE A 504 -8.72 12.18 2.81
C ILE A 504 -7.49 11.43 2.32
N CYS A 505 -6.30 11.85 2.80
CA CYS A 505 -5.07 11.13 2.55
C CYS A 505 -4.85 10.10 3.66
N ILE A 506 -4.71 8.83 3.29
CA ILE A 506 -4.62 7.70 4.23
C ILE A 506 -3.21 7.06 4.26
N ASP A 507 -2.20 7.74 3.72
CA ASP A 507 -0.80 7.35 3.92
C ASP A 507 -0.30 7.81 5.29
N GLY A 508 -0.36 6.90 6.27
CA GLY A 508 0.17 7.11 7.62
C GLY A 508 1.63 6.70 7.83
N GLY A 509 2.34 6.29 6.78
CA GLY A 509 3.71 5.80 6.86
C GLY A 509 3.84 4.41 7.46
N PHE A 510 3.18 3.40 6.87
CA PHE A 510 3.30 1.99 7.26
C PHE A 510 4.76 1.51 7.30
N SER A 511 5.53 1.83 6.25
CA SER A 511 6.96 1.52 6.14
C SER A 511 7.74 2.02 7.36
N LYS A 512 8.48 1.13 8.01
CA LYS A 512 9.33 1.41 9.21
C LYS A 512 10.21 2.66 9.06
N ALA A 513 10.78 2.89 7.88
CA ALA A 513 11.63 4.06 7.60
C ALA A 513 10.89 5.42 7.71
N TYR A 514 9.56 5.45 7.61
CA TYR A 514 8.75 6.67 7.66
C TYR A 514 8.10 6.91 9.01
N ARG A 515 8.01 5.91 9.90
CA ARG A 515 7.37 6.04 11.22
C ARG A 515 7.96 7.19 12.06
N SER A 516 9.28 7.39 12.00
CA SER A 516 9.96 8.50 12.69
C SER A 516 9.59 9.88 12.12
N LYS A 517 9.12 9.95 10.88
CA LYS A 517 8.68 11.18 10.20
C LYS A 517 7.18 11.40 10.32
N THR A 518 6.36 10.36 10.29
CA THR A 518 4.90 10.49 10.39
C THR A 518 4.42 10.54 11.84
N GLY A 519 5.09 9.83 12.74
CA GLY A 519 4.65 9.63 14.13
C GLY A 519 3.63 8.50 14.29
N ALA A 520 3.34 7.74 13.23
CA ALA A 520 2.40 6.62 13.23
C ALA A 520 2.99 5.42 12.46
N ALA A 521 2.45 4.24 12.72
CA ALA A 521 2.73 3.00 12.01
C ALA A 521 1.74 2.74 10.85
N GLY A 522 0.97 3.75 10.46
CA GLY A 522 -0.05 3.68 9.42
C GLY A 522 -1.33 4.45 9.78
N MET A 523 -2.28 4.48 8.86
CA MET A 523 -3.62 5.02 9.07
C MET A 523 -4.68 4.10 8.45
N VAL A 524 -5.88 4.14 9.02
CA VAL A 524 -7.05 3.43 8.47
C VAL A 524 -8.25 4.35 8.51
N LEU A 525 -8.95 4.44 7.38
CA LEU A 525 -10.27 5.07 7.30
C LEU A 525 -11.32 3.96 7.34
N VAL A 526 -12.25 4.05 8.29
CA VAL A 526 -13.44 3.19 8.36
C VAL A 526 -14.65 4.07 8.18
N ALA A 527 -15.52 3.73 7.24
CA ALA A 527 -16.76 4.43 6.99
C ALA A 527 -17.96 3.50 7.14
N ASN A 528 -19.00 4.01 7.78
CA ASN A 528 -20.35 3.45 7.75
C ASN A 528 -21.29 4.46 7.06
N GLU A 529 -22.59 4.17 7.02
CA GLU A 529 -23.58 5.04 6.35
C GLU A 529 -23.68 6.44 6.96
N CYS A 530 -23.27 6.60 8.22
CA CYS A 530 -23.47 7.83 8.97
C CYS A 530 -22.21 8.68 9.07
N ARG A 531 -21.02 8.03 9.18
CA ARG A 531 -19.80 8.67 9.68
C ARG A 531 -18.53 8.03 9.13
N ASN A 532 -17.47 8.85 9.14
CA ASN A 532 -16.11 8.50 8.77
C ASN A 532 -15.20 8.56 9.99
N TYR A 533 -14.61 7.43 10.33
CA TYR A 533 -13.67 7.25 11.44
C TYR A 533 -12.28 7.13 10.84
N LEU A 534 -11.40 8.04 11.22
CA LEU A 534 -10.00 7.97 10.82
C LEU A 534 -9.18 7.60 12.03
N PHE A 535 -8.33 6.60 11.86
CA PHE A 535 -7.47 6.10 12.92
C PHE A 535 -6.02 6.23 12.50
N SER A 536 -5.19 6.74 13.40
CA SER A 536 -3.74 6.50 13.37
C SER A 536 -3.44 5.17 14.05
N ILE A 537 -2.46 4.44 13.50
CA ILE A 537 -1.97 3.21 14.09
C ILE A 537 -0.71 3.55 14.89
N GLN A 538 -0.67 3.20 16.17
CA GLN A 538 0.50 3.38 17.01
C GLN A 538 1.00 2.04 17.52
N GLN A 539 2.32 1.92 17.65
CA GLN A 539 2.95 0.71 18.19
C GLN A 539 3.24 0.92 19.68
N ASP A 540 2.75 0.03 20.53
CA ASP A 540 3.04 -0.01 21.96
C ASP A 540 3.56 -1.41 22.38
N ASN A 541 3.78 -1.60 23.69
CA ASN A 541 4.30 -2.86 24.25
C ASN A 541 3.37 -4.07 24.03
N SER A 542 2.09 -3.84 23.71
CA SER A 542 1.06 -4.86 23.50
C SER A 542 0.75 -5.13 22.02
N GLY A 543 1.31 -4.34 21.10
CA GLY A 543 1.12 -4.50 19.66
C GLY A 543 0.81 -3.18 18.96
N PHE A 544 -0.01 -3.24 17.90
CA PHE A 544 -0.50 -2.06 17.21
C PHE A 544 -1.91 -1.70 17.67
N ARG A 545 -2.15 -0.43 18.00
CA ARG A 545 -3.45 0.08 18.45
C ARG A 545 -3.95 1.22 17.57
N PHE A 546 -5.27 1.32 17.47
CA PHE A 546 -5.96 2.38 16.76
C PHE A 546 -6.25 3.57 17.68
N HIS A 547 -5.92 4.77 17.22
CA HIS A 547 -6.22 6.04 17.88
C HIS A 547 -7.00 6.93 16.93
N ALA A 548 -8.21 7.33 17.31
CA ALA A 548 -9.06 8.20 16.49
C ALA A 548 -8.42 9.59 16.32
N ILE A 549 -8.49 10.14 15.11
CA ILE A 549 -7.89 11.44 14.73
C ILE A 549 -8.81 12.33 13.88
#